data_AF-A0A2J8ADK7-F1
#
_entry.id   AF-A0A2J8ADK7-F1
#
_cell.length_a   1.000
_cell.length_b   1.000
_cell.length_c   1.000
_cell.angle_alpha   90.00
_cell.angle_beta   90.00
_cell.angle_gamma   90.00
#
_symmetry.space_group_name_H-M   'P 1'
#
loop_
_entity.id
_entity.type
_entity.pdbx_description
1 polymer ?
#
loop_
_entity_poly.entity_id
_entity_poly.type
_entity_poly.pdbx_seq_one_letter_code
_entity_poly.pdbx_strand_id
1 'polypeptide(L)'
;MEAAPRVAHEPELQRLLYLMEAPEYCMRAFREHGVNGQDLLDLREEDFDDSRFKFPRHVQRKVLRVAQAWRTFQGITGSPTKGSISVDEYVSYYSDGRDAEAVARLRAAYRAVDANSNNSLTFEEFLVGFSLLDAAVAESLRPSSSSAPSDTLGSWFQL
;
A
#
# COMPACT_ATOMS: atom_id res chain seq x y z
N MET A 1 -28.62 14.03 20.33
CA MET A 1 -27.52 13.25 19.73
C MET A 1 -27.00 14.05 18.57
N GLU A 2 -25.86 14.70 18.79
CA GLU A 2 -25.23 15.63 17.86
C GLU A 2 -24.53 14.80 16.77
N ALA A 3 -25.01 14.89 15.54
CA ALA A 3 -24.35 14.27 14.40
C ALA A 3 -23.04 15.05 14.15
N ALA A 4 -21.91 14.41 14.39
CA ALA A 4 -20.59 14.97 14.13
C ALA A 4 -20.50 15.50 12.68
N PRO A 5 -19.80 16.63 12.44
CA PRO A 5 -19.73 17.26 11.12
C PRO A 5 -19.04 16.34 10.10
N ARG A 6 -19.82 15.77 9.18
CA ARG A 6 -19.38 14.89 8.07
C ARG A 6 -18.73 15.64 6.89
N VAL A 7 -18.01 16.73 7.14
CA VAL A 7 -17.61 17.69 6.09
C VAL A 7 -16.11 17.64 5.73
N ALA A 8 -15.30 16.81 6.39
CA ALA A 8 -13.85 16.82 6.19
C ALA A 8 -13.31 15.96 5.02
N HIS A 9 -14.14 15.13 4.37
CA HIS A 9 -13.64 14.07 3.45
C HIS A 9 -13.91 14.31 1.95
N GLU A 10 -14.67 15.36 1.60
CA GLU A 10 -15.03 15.66 0.20
C GLU A 10 -13.83 16.08 -0.69
N PRO A 11 -12.84 16.85 -0.19
CA PRO A 11 -11.64 17.20 -0.97
C PRO A 11 -10.74 15.97 -1.22
N GLU A 12 -10.66 15.08 -0.24
CA GLU A 12 -9.86 13.87 -0.28
C GLU A 12 -10.48 12.86 -1.25
N LEU A 13 -11.81 12.74 -1.26
CA LEU A 13 -12.56 12.01 -2.29
C LEU A 13 -12.25 12.55 -3.70
N GLN A 14 -12.43 13.84 -3.98
CA GLN A 14 -12.17 14.38 -5.33
C GLN A 14 -10.73 14.14 -5.78
N ARG A 15 -9.76 14.24 -4.85
CA ARG A 15 -8.35 13.98 -5.11
C ARG A 15 -8.09 12.51 -5.43
N LEU A 16 -8.68 11.58 -4.68
CA LEU A 16 -8.59 10.13 -4.90
C LEU A 16 -9.31 9.70 -6.18
N LEU A 17 -10.47 10.28 -6.48
CA LEU A 17 -11.24 10.01 -7.70
C LEU A 17 -10.48 10.46 -8.95
N TYR A 18 -9.75 11.58 -8.86
CA TYR A 18 -8.87 12.05 -9.92
C TYR A 18 -7.70 11.07 -10.13
N LEU A 19 -7.09 10.57 -9.04
CA LEU A 19 -6.03 9.56 -9.08
C LEU A 19 -6.49 8.22 -9.69
N MET A 20 -7.79 7.89 -9.60
CA MET A 20 -8.32 6.65 -10.18
C MET A 20 -8.57 6.72 -11.69
N GLU A 21 -8.51 7.90 -12.33
CA GLU A 21 -8.89 8.13 -13.74
C GLU A 21 -10.25 7.52 -14.11
N ALA A 22 -11.14 7.36 -13.13
CA ALA A 22 -12.46 6.76 -13.28
C ALA A 22 -13.53 7.51 -12.44
N PRO A 23 -13.53 8.86 -12.43
CA PRO A 23 -14.40 9.63 -11.55
C PRO A 23 -15.88 9.37 -11.84
N GLU A 24 -16.26 9.16 -13.10
CA GLU A 24 -17.64 8.86 -13.50
C GLU A 24 -18.24 7.62 -12.81
N TYR A 25 -17.48 6.55 -12.62
CA TYR A 25 -17.98 5.32 -11.98
C TYR A 25 -18.21 5.51 -10.50
N CYS A 26 -17.31 6.21 -9.83
CA CYS A 26 -17.42 6.46 -8.40
C CYS A 26 -18.51 7.48 -8.09
N MET A 27 -18.65 8.52 -8.93
CA MET A 27 -19.76 9.47 -8.86
C MET A 27 -21.12 8.81 -9.15
N ARG A 28 -21.14 7.73 -9.93
CA ARG A 28 -22.35 6.93 -10.14
C ARG A 28 -22.69 6.11 -8.89
N ALA A 29 -21.74 5.40 -8.30
CA ALA A 29 -21.96 4.67 -7.05
C ALA A 29 -22.41 5.59 -5.90
N PHE A 30 -21.83 6.78 -5.80
CA PHE A 30 -22.28 7.80 -4.84
C PHE A 30 -23.72 8.23 -5.10
N ARG A 31 -24.07 8.57 -6.35
CA ARG A 31 -25.42 9.02 -6.71
C ARG A 31 -26.50 7.94 -6.55
N GLU A 32 -26.20 6.71 -6.95
CA GLU A 32 -27.17 5.62 -6.96
C GLU A 32 -27.30 4.92 -5.60
N HIS A 33 -26.23 4.91 -4.80
CA HIS A 33 -26.15 4.08 -3.58
C HIS A 33 -25.64 4.80 -2.34
N GLY A 34 -25.29 6.09 -2.44
CA GLY A 34 -24.76 6.87 -1.31
C GLY A 34 -23.33 6.49 -0.89
N VAL A 35 -22.62 5.70 -1.69
CA VAL A 35 -21.25 5.24 -1.44
C VAL A 35 -20.29 6.42 -1.59
N ASN A 36 -19.69 6.84 -0.48
CA ASN A 36 -18.75 7.97 -0.43
C ASN A 36 -17.29 7.48 -0.48
N GLY A 37 -16.34 8.42 -0.42
CA GLY A 37 -14.91 8.13 -0.57
C GLY A 37 -14.32 7.29 0.53
N GLN A 38 -14.82 7.47 1.76
CA GLN A 38 -14.42 6.67 2.90
C GLN A 38 -14.85 5.21 2.69
N ASP A 39 -16.08 4.99 2.21
CA ASP A 39 -16.56 3.64 1.92
C ASP A 39 -15.67 2.94 0.88
N LEU A 40 -15.15 3.68 -0.11
CA LEU A 40 -14.23 3.15 -1.13
C LEU A 40 -12.84 2.80 -0.57
N LEU A 41 -12.38 3.51 0.46
CA LEU A 41 -11.08 3.26 1.11
C LEU A 41 -11.11 2.06 2.04
N ASP A 42 -12.29 1.70 2.53
CA ASP A 42 -12.53 0.55 3.39
C ASP A 42 -12.90 -0.72 2.62
N LEU A 43 -13.00 -0.64 1.28
CA LEU A 43 -13.35 -1.77 0.42
C LEU A 43 -12.37 -2.94 0.50
N ARG A 44 -12.97 -4.13 0.45
CA ARG A 44 -12.32 -5.43 0.32
C ARG A 44 -12.78 -6.12 -0.96
N GLU A 45 -12.09 -7.18 -1.33
CA GLU A 45 -12.40 -7.92 -2.55
C GLU A 45 -13.81 -8.54 -2.51
N GLU A 46 -14.24 -8.99 -1.32
CA GLU A 46 -15.58 -9.52 -1.03
C GLU A 46 -16.72 -8.51 -1.26
N ASP A 47 -16.44 -7.21 -1.16
CA ASP A 47 -17.47 -6.17 -1.30
C ASP A 47 -17.89 -5.95 -2.76
N PHE A 48 -17.10 -6.41 -3.75
CA PHE A 48 -17.45 -6.26 -5.17
C PHE A 48 -18.54 -7.20 -5.66
N ASP A 49 -18.91 -8.20 -4.86
CA ASP A 49 -20.07 -9.03 -5.11
C ASP A 49 -21.39 -8.28 -4.83
N ASP A 50 -21.31 -7.14 -4.11
CA ASP A 50 -22.45 -6.28 -3.88
C ASP A 50 -22.81 -5.47 -5.14
N SER A 51 -24.10 -5.50 -5.47
CA SER A 51 -24.72 -4.73 -6.55
C SER A 51 -24.42 -3.23 -6.55
N ARG A 52 -24.01 -2.66 -5.41
CA ARG A 52 -23.63 -1.25 -5.25
C ARG A 52 -22.28 -0.91 -5.89
N PHE A 53 -21.40 -1.90 -6.09
CA PHE A 53 -20.04 -1.73 -6.61
C PHE A 53 -19.86 -2.37 -7.99
N LYS A 54 -20.83 -2.14 -8.89
CA LYS A 54 -20.79 -2.57 -10.30
C LYS A 54 -19.79 -1.75 -11.14
N PHE A 55 -18.52 -1.84 -10.80
CA PHE A 55 -17.44 -1.25 -11.58
C PHE A 55 -16.89 -2.25 -12.60
N PRO A 56 -16.36 -1.78 -13.75
CA PRO A 56 -15.55 -2.63 -14.62
C PRO A 56 -14.35 -3.22 -13.85
N ARG A 57 -13.94 -4.45 -14.18
CA ARG A 57 -12.82 -5.14 -13.49
C ARG A 57 -11.52 -4.33 -13.39
N HIS A 58 -11.22 -3.47 -14.37
CA HIS A 58 -10.02 -2.62 -14.30
C HIS A 58 -10.18 -1.48 -13.28
N VAL A 59 -11.39 -0.96 -13.08
CA VAL A 59 -11.70 0.04 -12.05
C VAL A 59 -11.71 -0.62 -10.67
N GLN A 60 -12.32 -1.80 -10.53
CA GLN A 60 -12.29 -2.57 -9.26
C GLN A 60 -10.85 -2.78 -8.76
N ARG A 61 -9.94 -3.19 -9.66
CA ARG A 61 -8.51 -3.35 -9.35
C ARG A 61 -7.85 -2.04 -8.89
N LYS A 62 -8.17 -0.91 -9.53
CA LYS A 62 -7.66 0.41 -9.12
C LYS A 62 -8.18 0.80 -7.73
N VAL A 63 -9.49 0.67 -7.50
CA VAL A 63 -10.15 0.97 -6.21
C VAL A 63 -9.57 0.12 -5.09
N LEU A 64 -9.45 -1.19 -5.27
CA LEU A 64 -8.83 -2.10 -4.31
C LEU A 64 -7.40 -1.70 -3.97
N ARG A 65 -6.63 -1.33 -4.99
CA ARG A 65 -5.25 -0.94 -4.81
C ARG A 65 -5.12 0.34 -4.00
N VAL A 66 -5.98 1.32 -4.25
CA VAL A 66 -6.04 2.56 -3.46
C VAL A 66 -6.46 2.26 -2.02
N ALA A 67 -7.51 1.45 -1.83
CA ALA A 67 -7.98 1.03 -0.50
C ALA A 67 -6.88 0.30 0.29
N GLN A 68 -6.14 -0.60 -0.35
CA GLN A 68 -5.03 -1.32 0.26
C GLN A 68 -3.86 -0.39 0.60
N ALA A 69 -3.49 0.52 -0.31
CA ALA A 69 -2.46 1.51 -0.06
C ALA A 69 -2.84 2.42 1.12
N TRP A 70 -4.10 2.87 1.18
CA TRP A 70 -4.60 3.72 2.26
C TRP A 70 -4.57 3.02 3.62
N ARG A 71 -5.09 1.79 3.71
CA ARG A 71 -5.04 1.00 4.95
C ARG A 71 -3.60 0.77 5.43
N THR A 72 -2.70 0.52 4.49
CA THR A 72 -1.27 0.36 4.80
C THR A 72 -0.67 1.67 5.30
N PHE A 73 -0.96 2.78 4.61
CA PHE A 73 -0.50 4.11 4.99
C PHE A 73 -0.94 4.47 6.41
N GLN A 74 -2.22 4.29 6.72
CA GLN A 74 -2.77 4.49 8.07
C GLN A 74 -2.17 3.54 9.10
N GLY A 75 -1.88 2.29 8.73
CA GLY A 75 -1.20 1.32 9.59
C GLY A 75 0.20 1.78 9.99
N ILE A 76 0.96 2.36 9.06
CA ILE A 76 2.32 2.87 9.31
C ILE A 76 2.27 4.16 10.13
N THR A 77 1.38 5.10 9.78
CA THR A 77 1.29 6.38 10.49
C THR A 77 0.67 6.26 11.88
N GLY A 78 -0.13 5.22 12.13
CA GLY A 78 -0.94 5.05 13.32
C GLY A 78 -2.02 6.13 13.49
N SER A 79 -2.25 6.96 12.46
CA SER A 79 -3.17 8.09 12.51
C SER A 79 -3.79 8.39 11.14
N PRO A 80 -5.13 8.56 11.08
CA PRO A 80 -5.82 8.92 9.84
C PRO A 80 -5.57 10.37 9.41
N THR A 81 -5.06 11.22 10.30
CA THR A 81 -4.84 12.66 10.02
C THR A 81 -3.40 12.99 9.71
N LYS A 82 -2.48 12.04 9.90
CA LYS A 82 -1.06 12.28 9.63
C LYS A 82 -0.83 12.19 8.13
N GLY A 83 -0.39 13.31 7.55
CA GLY A 83 -0.27 13.46 6.09
C GLY A 83 0.98 12.85 5.45
N SER A 84 1.91 12.29 6.23
CA SER A 84 3.12 11.68 5.67
C SER A 84 3.72 10.58 6.53
N ILE A 85 4.54 9.74 5.89
CA ILE A 85 5.32 8.66 6.48
C ILE A 85 6.80 9.02 6.37
N SER A 86 7.56 8.88 7.44
CA SER A 86 9.03 8.94 7.40
C SER A 86 9.66 7.58 7.08
N VAL A 87 10.91 7.58 6.64
CA VAL A 87 11.65 6.34 6.37
C VAL A 87 11.74 5.42 7.60
N ASP A 88 11.93 5.99 8.79
CA ASP A 88 12.09 5.19 10.01
C ASP A 88 10.75 4.59 10.46
N GLU A 89 9.62 5.27 10.21
CA GLU A 89 8.29 4.71 10.46
C GLU A 89 7.96 3.58 9.50
N TYR A 90 8.24 3.77 8.21
CA TYR A 90 8.09 2.72 7.21
C TYR A 90 8.93 1.49 7.55
N VAL A 91 10.22 1.69 7.87
CA VAL A 91 11.11 0.59 8.23
C VAL A 91 10.65 -0.07 9.51
N SER A 92 10.36 0.69 10.56
CA SER A 92 9.90 0.16 11.85
C SER A 92 8.68 -0.75 11.68
N TYR A 93 7.69 -0.30 10.91
CA TYR A 93 6.46 -1.05 10.64
C TYR A 93 6.70 -2.41 9.98
N TYR A 94 7.71 -2.52 9.11
CA TYR A 94 7.99 -3.76 8.37
C TYR A 94 9.17 -4.56 8.92
N SER A 95 10.04 -3.98 9.73
CA SER A 95 11.32 -4.60 10.12
C SER A 95 11.24 -5.60 11.27
N ASP A 96 10.07 -5.75 11.91
CA ASP A 96 9.92 -6.67 13.04
C ASP A 96 10.29 -8.11 12.65
N GLY A 97 11.23 -8.71 13.39
CA GLY A 97 11.78 -10.03 13.12
C GLY A 97 12.62 -10.17 11.83
N ARG A 98 12.99 -9.07 11.15
CA ARG A 98 13.74 -9.10 9.88
C ARG A 98 15.24 -8.87 10.06
N ASP A 99 16.03 -9.41 9.13
CA ASP A 99 17.49 -9.24 9.12
C ASP A 99 17.94 -7.87 8.55
N ALA A 100 19.23 -7.58 8.68
CA ALA A 100 19.80 -6.31 8.23
C ALA A 100 19.69 -6.12 6.70
N GLU A 101 19.67 -7.20 5.93
CA GLU A 101 19.55 -7.16 4.47
C GLU A 101 18.14 -6.75 4.06
N ALA A 102 17.11 -7.35 4.67
CA ALA A 102 15.72 -6.97 4.51
C ALA A 102 15.50 -5.49 4.85
N VAL A 103 16.06 -5.01 5.96
CA VAL A 103 15.99 -3.58 6.34
C VAL A 103 16.64 -2.68 5.29
N ALA A 104 17.79 -3.08 4.74
CA ALA A 104 18.46 -2.33 3.68
C ALA A 104 17.62 -2.25 2.40
N ARG A 105 16.95 -3.34 2.00
CA ARG A 105 16.03 -3.37 0.84
C ARG A 105 14.83 -2.47 1.05
N LEU A 106 14.21 -2.49 2.23
CA LEU A 106 13.10 -1.60 2.58
C LEU A 106 13.51 -0.13 2.48
N ARG A 107 14.68 0.24 3.02
CA ARG A 107 15.22 1.61 2.91
C ARG A 107 15.49 2.00 1.45
N ALA A 108 16.01 1.09 0.64
CA ALA A 108 16.27 1.34 -0.78
C ALA A 108 14.96 1.60 -1.56
N ALA A 109 13.93 0.78 -1.32
CA ALA A 109 12.62 0.96 -1.94
C ALA A 109 11.97 2.29 -1.55
N TYR A 110 12.02 2.66 -0.27
CA TYR A 110 11.54 3.96 0.20
C TYR A 110 12.21 5.11 -0.55
N ARG A 111 13.55 5.10 -0.63
CA ARG A 111 14.33 6.15 -1.32
C ARG A 111 14.01 6.24 -2.81
N ALA A 112 13.67 5.13 -3.46
CA ALA A 112 13.27 5.13 -4.85
C ALA A 112 11.90 5.80 -5.08
N VAL A 113 11.02 5.79 -4.07
CA VAL A 113 9.72 6.46 -4.10
C VAL A 113 9.81 7.92 -3.65
N ASP A 114 10.74 8.24 -2.75
CA ASP A 114 11.04 9.59 -2.25
C ASP A 114 11.75 10.45 -3.32
N ALA A 115 11.04 10.73 -4.40
CA ALA A 115 11.58 11.38 -5.60
C ALA A 115 12.07 12.82 -5.34
N ASN A 116 11.51 13.51 -4.34
CA ASN A 116 11.93 14.85 -3.94
C ASN A 116 12.99 14.86 -2.83
N SER A 117 13.38 13.67 -2.32
CA SER A 117 14.41 13.48 -1.29
C SER A 117 14.17 14.28 -0.01
N ASN A 118 12.90 14.46 0.37
CA ASN A 118 12.51 15.18 1.59
C ASN A 118 12.44 14.25 2.82
N ASN A 119 12.74 12.95 2.66
CA ASN A 119 12.64 11.90 3.68
C ASN A 119 11.23 11.69 4.23
N SER A 120 10.19 12.05 3.48
CA SER A 120 8.79 12.05 3.91
C SER A 120 7.85 11.77 2.73
N LEU A 121 7.27 10.58 2.69
CA LEU A 121 6.27 10.23 1.67
C LEU A 121 4.89 10.74 2.07
N THR A 122 4.33 11.64 1.26
CA THR A 122 2.88 11.92 1.27
C THR A 122 2.08 10.71 0.80
N PHE A 123 0.77 10.70 1.04
CA PHE A 123 -0.07 9.60 0.54
C PHE A 123 0.01 9.47 -0.99
N GLU A 124 0.13 10.57 -1.73
CA GLU A 124 0.24 10.53 -3.20
C GLU A 124 1.50 9.83 -3.66
N GLU A 125 2.65 10.19 -3.09
CA GLU A 125 3.94 9.56 -3.40
C GLU A 125 3.92 8.08 -2.99
N PHE A 126 3.36 7.79 -1.81
CA PHE A 126 3.18 6.43 -1.33
C PHE A 126 2.30 5.60 -2.29
N LEU A 127 1.17 6.13 -2.74
CA LEU A 127 0.24 5.45 -3.65
C LEU A 127 0.88 5.14 -5.00
N VAL A 128 1.59 6.12 -5.58
CA VAL A 128 2.31 5.95 -6.85
C VAL A 128 3.41 4.89 -6.71
N GLY A 129 4.16 4.93 -5.60
CA GLY A 129 5.22 3.99 -5.29
C GLY A 129 4.77 2.64 -4.72
N PHE A 130 3.47 2.47 -4.43
CA PHE A 130 2.97 1.37 -3.60
C PHE A 130 3.37 -0.01 -4.12
N SER A 131 3.42 -0.18 -5.45
CA SER A 131 3.81 -1.46 -6.06
C SER A 131 5.26 -1.83 -5.80
N LEU A 132 6.14 -0.83 -5.80
CA LEU A 132 7.55 -1.02 -5.54
C LEU A 132 7.79 -1.32 -4.06
N LEU A 133 7.09 -0.60 -3.18
CA LEU A 133 7.15 -0.81 -1.73
C LEU A 133 6.64 -2.21 -1.35
N ASP A 134 5.47 -2.59 -1.87
CA ASP A 134 4.86 -3.90 -1.63
C ASP A 134 5.73 -5.07 -2.13
N ALA A 135 6.34 -4.91 -3.31
CA ALA A 135 7.30 -5.89 -3.83
C ALA A 135 8.55 -6.03 -2.94
N ALA A 136 9.07 -4.91 -2.40
CA ALA A 136 10.20 -4.95 -1.48
C ALA A 136 9.84 -5.63 -0.15
N VAL A 137 8.63 -5.40 0.36
CA VAL A 137 8.11 -6.09 1.54
C VAL A 137 7.99 -7.60 1.26
N ALA A 138 7.38 -8.00 0.14
CA ALA A 138 7.25 -9.40 -0.24
C ALA A 138 8.61 -10.12 -0.39
N GLU A 139 9.60 -9.45 -0.99
CA GLU A 139 10.95 -10.01 -1.14
C GLU A 139 11.68 -10.14 0.20
N SER A 140 11.46 -9.21 1.12
CA SER A 140 12.03 -9.30 2.48
C SER A 140 11.34 -10.34 3.38
N LEU A 141 10.18 -10.86 2.98
CA LEU A 141 9.50 -11.97 3.64
C LEU A 141 9.99 -13.34 3.15
N ARG A 142 10.72 -13.38 2.03
CA ARG A 142 11.30 -14.64 1.55
C ARG A 142 12.40 -15.07 2.52
N PRO A 143 12.35 -16.29 3.06
CA PRO A 143 13.47 -16.80 3.85
C PRO A 143 14.70 -16.77 2.95
N SER A 144 15.78 -16.16 3.44
CA SER A 144 17.10 -16.20 2.82
C SER A 144 17.44 -17.68 2.65
N SER A 145 17.29 -18.17 1.42
CA SER A 145 17.62 -19.55 1.08
C SER A 145 19.05 -19.78 1.55
N SER A 146 19.16 -20.76 2.45
CA SER A 146 20.36 -21.20 3.15
C SER A 146 21.66 -20.84 2.44
N SER A 147 22.57 -20.25 3.21
CA SER A 147 24.00 -20.56 3.08
C SER A 147 24.14 -22.03 2.68
N ALA A 148 24.61 -22.27 1.46
CA ALA A 148 25.03 -23.61 1.08
C ALA A 148 26.00 -24.12 2.16
N PRO A 149 25.80 -25.30 2.76
CA PRO A 149 26.84 -25.88 3.58
C PRO A 149 28.03 -26.12 2.67
N SER A 150 29.06 -25.30 2.83
CA SER A 150 30.38 -25.55 2.28
C SER A 150 31.02 -26.67 3.11
N ASP A 151 30.50 -27.89 2.98
CA ASP A 151 31.12 -29.08 3.54
C ASP A 151 31.45 -30.05 2.40
N THR A 152 32.70 -29.90 1.96
CA THR A 152 33.66 -30.96 1.66
C THR A 152 33.15 -32.41 1.71
N LEU A 153 32.92 -32.99 0.54
CA LEU A 153 33.20 -34.40 0.21
C LEU A 153 33.62 -34.37 -1.27
N GLY A 154 34.82 -34.75 -1.69
CA GLY A 154 35.68 -35.81 -1.20
C GLY A 154 36.20 -36.50 -2.47
N SER A 155 37.50 -36.44 -2.67
CA SER A 155 38.29 -37.09 -3.73
C SER A 155 37.71 -38.41 -4.28
N TRP A 156 37.32 -38.43 -5.56
CA TRP A 156 36.99 -39.67 -6.31
C TRP A 156 37.62 -39.75 -7.72
N PHE A 157 38.67 -38.98 -8.00
CA PHE A 157 39.47 -39.17 -9.22
C PHE A 157 40.89 -39.62 -8.88
N GLN A 158 41.03 -40.94 -8.69
CA GLN A 158 42.27 -41.67 -8.96
C GLN A 158 41.98 -43.18 -8.95
N LEU A 159 41.69 -43.73 -10.14
CA LEU A 159 42.32 -44.88 -10.79
C LEU A 159 41.49 -45.31 -12.00
#